data_AF-A0A2X5NM62-F1
#
_entry.id   AF-A0A2X5NM62-F1
#
_cell.length_a   1.000
_cell.length_b   1.000
_cell.length_c   1.000
_cell.angle_alpha   90.00
_cell.angle_beta   90.00
_cell.angle_gamma   90.00
#
_symmetry.space_group_name_H-M   'P 1'
#
loop_
_entity.id
_entity.type
_entity.pdbx_description
1 polymer ?
#
loop_
_entity_poly.entity_id
_entity_poly.type
_entity_poly.pdbx_seq_one_letter_code
_entity_poly.pdbx_strand_id
1 'polypeptide(L)'
;MNSAKNKEKVSHWIIGESLPTIEEASFYYIEIIALYLNVIFTVAALYAVLGQMITISILSCMVASLFLIFLTKTKINKLSTEIQSSRIEAFRAINKIWDNAFFGMIKHFDASLANARDKEKVYFDNQLKYKCIEQVVACLPVLTSIPLIIYASHHTVMMHPYIMGSLVAVLPRSLQLYQSIHAASMHTTQLMVIRSKVKNLEHFYTTLERADFFNDADDRMKIYCHSSGLDISPTELCAVLFSDSADPGRYTITGPNGTGKSSFLKKLKSQLTNAILVSHENQIGVNDDVGSSGEKIMKSLGRLFADDAVRFFLLDEWDANTDSENTKKTDDIIGGLSKRAIVIEVRHKKSIER
;
A
#
# COMPACT_ATOMS: atom_id res chain seq x y z
N MET A 1 1.76 -13.23 7.88
CA MET A 1 1.18 -12.11 7.10
C MET A 1 -0.35 -12.01 7.23
N ASN A 2 -1.09 -13.09 7.53
CA ASN A 2 -2.55 -13.10 7.71
C ASN A 2 -3.02 -12.45 9.03
N SER A 3 -3.06 -11.13 9.09
CA SER A 3 -3.73 -10.36 10.16
C SER A 3 -4.75 -9.40 9.55
N ALA A 4 -5.88 -9.18 10.22
CA ALA A 4 -6.90 -8.21 9.80
C ALA A 4 -6.30 -6.81 9.60
N LYS A 5 -5.39 -6.42 10.51
CA LYS A 5 -4.62 -5.17 10.42
C LYS A 5 -3.75 -5.10 9.17
N ASN A 6 -3.10 -6.20 8.79
CA ASN A 6 -2.31 -6.27 7.55
C ASN A 6 -3.21 -6.22 6.31
N LYS A 7 -4.36 -6.91 6.32
CA LYS A 7 -5.35 -6.89 5.22
C LYS A 7 -5.88 -5.48 4.98
N GLU A 8 -6.26 -4.78 6.06
CA GLU A 8 -6.72 -3.40 6.01
C GLU A 8 -5.62 -2.45 5.50
N LYS A 9 -4.40 -2.58 6.03
CA LYS A 9 -3.24 -1.79 5.60
C LYS A 9 -2.91 -2.02 4.12
N VAL A 10 -2.93 -3.27 3.66
CA VAL A 10 -2.71 -3.64 2.25
C VAL A 10 -3.83 -3.09 1.37
N SER A 11 -5.09 -3.24 1.75
CA SER A 11 -6.24 -2.74 1.00
C SER A 11 -6.19 -1.22 0.81
N HIS A 12 -6.01 -0.47 1.91
CA HIS A 12 -5.88 0.99 1.84
C HIS A 12 -4.68 1.44 1.02
N TRP A 13 -3.59 0.68 1.06
CA TRP A 13 -2.39 1.02 0.33
C TRP A 13 -2.48 0.69 -1.16
N ILE A 14 -3.09 -0.44 -1.52
CA ILE A 14 -3.39 -0.80 -2.92
C ILE A 14 -4.33 0.25 -3.52
N ILE A 15 -5.44 0.55 -2.86
CA ILE A 15 -6.46 1.48 -3.38
C ILE A 15 -5.96 2.93 -3.35
N GLY A 16 -5.25 3.33 -2.30
CA GLY A 16 -4.89 4.74 -2.06
C GLY A 16 -3.56 5.18 -2.67
N GLU A 17 -2.59 4.28 -2.80
CA GLU A 17 -1.22 4.63 -3.21
C GLU A 17 -0.76 3.87 -4.46
N SER A 18 -1.10 2.57 -4.61
CA SER A 18 -0.52 1.76 -5.69
C SER A 18 -0.98 2.18 -7.10
N LEU A 19 -2.30 2.27 -7.32
CA LEU A 19 -2.84 2.60 -8.64
C LEU A 19 -2.48 4.03 -9.07
N PRO A 20 -2.68 5.06 -8.20
CA PRO A 20 -2.26 6.42 -8.55
C PRO A 20 -0.76 6.54 -8.83
N THR A 21 0.08 5.80 -8.10
CA THR A 21 1.54 5.83 -8.32
C THR A 21 1.91 5.24 -9.68
N ILE A 22 1.27 4.14 -10.09
CA ILE A 22 1.55 3.50 -11.39
C ILE A 22 1.13 4.43 -12.54
N GLU A 23 -0.08 4.97 -12.48
CA GLU A 23 -0.59 5.92 -13.48
C GLU A 23 0.31 7.15 -13.57
N GLU A 24 0.56 7.82 -12.44
CA GLU A 24 1.42 9.00 -12.36
C GLU A 24 2.83 8.69 -12.90
N ALA A 25 3.45 7.58 -12.49
CA ALA A 25 4.79 7.24 -12.95
C ALA A 25 4.86 6.98 -14.47
N SER A 26 3.87 6.28 -15.03
CA SER A 26 3.87 5.88 -16.44
C SER A 26 3.84 7.09 -17.40
N PHE A 27 2.93 8.03 -17.18
CA PHE A 27 2.86 9.27 -17.96
C PHE A 27 4.11 10.11 -17.75
N TYR A 28 4.57 10.18 -16.50
CA TYR A 28 5.69 11.02 -16.12
C TYR A 28 7.02 10.63 -16.77
N TYR A 29 7.29 9.33 -16.92
CA TYR A 29 8.50 8.88 -17.61
C TYR A 29 8.52 9.28 -19.08
N ILE A 30 7.37 9.34 -19.74
CA ILE A 30 7.28 9.78 -21.15
C ILE A 30 7.51 11.30 -21.23
N GLU A 31 6.85 12.07 -20.36
CA GLU A 31 6.99 13.53 -20.31
C GLU A 31 8.43 13.96 -20.06
N ILE A 32 9.13 13.31 -19.12
CA ILE A 32 10.50 13.70 -18.79
C ILE A 32 11.48 13.40 -19.92
N ILE A 33 11.28 12.29 -20.66
CA ILE A 33 12.07 11.97 -21.85
C ILE A 33 11.84 13.02 -22.95
N ALA A 34 10.57 13.35 -23.22
CA ALA A 34 10.21 14.37 -24.22
C ALA A 34 10.83 15.74 -23.87
N LEU A 35 10.80 16.11 -22.59
CA LEU A 35 11.39 17.34 -22.09
C LEU A 35 12.91 17.39 -22.27
N TYR A 36 13.63 16.34 -21.88
CA TYR A 36 15.08 16.30 -22.05
C TYR A 36 15.49 16.33 -23.53
N LEU A 37 14.75 15.63 -24.41
CA LEU A 37 14.98 15.72 -25.85
C LEU A 37 14.75 17.15 -26.37
N ASN A 38 13.68 17.83 -25.92
CA ASN A 38 13.40 19.21 -26.29
C ASN A 38 14.52 20.17 -25.85
N VAL A 39 15.02 20.02 -24.62
CA VAL A 39 16.17 20.79 -24.10
C VAL A 39 17.40 20.56 -24.97
N ILE A 40 17.74 19.30 -25.27
CA ILE A 40 18.92 18.95 -26.08
C ILE A 40 18.83 19.56 -27.48
N PHE A 41 17.70 19.42 -28.17
CA PHE A 41 17.52 19.99 -29.51
C PHE A 41 17.53 21.51 -29.51
N THR A 42 16.95 22.15 -28.49
CA THR A 42 16.96 23.61 -28.34
C THR A 42 18.39 24.12 -28.12
N VAL A 43 19.18 23.47 -27.26
CA VAL A 43 20.59 23.83 -27.03
C VAL A 43 21.43 23.65 -28.30
N ALA A 44 21.24 22.55 -29.04
CA ALA A 44 21.93 22.31 -30.31
C ALA A 44 21.59 23.36 -31.36
N ALA A 45 20.32 23.74 -31.47
CA ALA A 45 19.88 24.80 -32.38
C ALA A 45 20.42 26.18 -31.99
N LEU A 46 20.52 26.49 -30.69
CA LEU A 46 21.11 27.73 -30.20
C LEU A 46 22.61 27.78 -30.46
N TYR A 47 23.33 26.67 -30.29
CA TYR A 47 24.74 26.57 -30.65
C TYR A 47 24.99 26.90 -32.12
N ALA A 48 24.15 26.37 -33.01
CA ALA A 48 24.27 26.62 -34.44
C ALA A 48 24.02 28.08 -34.84
N VAL A 49 23.19 28.83 -34.10
CA VAL A 49 22.78 30.20 -34.47
C VAL A 49 23.53 31.29 -33.71
N LEU A 50 23.67 31.16 -32.38
CA LEU A 50 24.28 32.18 -31.51
C LEU A 50 25.79 31.97 -31.30
N GLY A 51 26.31 30.81 -31.70
CA GLY A 51 27.70 30.45 -31.49
C GLY A 51 28.04 30.00 -30.07
N GLN A 52 29.33 29.80 -29.85
CA GLN A 52 29.85 29.05 -28.70
C GLN A 52 29.73 29.81 -27.36
N MET A 53 29.94 31.13 -27.34
CA MET A 53 30.01 31.91 -26.10
C MET A 53 28.68 31.90 -25.31
N ILE A 54 27.56 32.19 -25.97
CA ILE A 54 26.23 32.22 -25.34
C ILE A 54 25.79 30.81 -24.92
N THR A 55 26.14 29.81 -25.72
CA THR A 55 25.83 28.40 -25.42
C THR A 55 26.54 27.92 -24.15
N ILE A 56 27.82 28.28 -23.95
CA ILE A 56 28.56 27.95 -22.73
C ILE A 56 27.94 28.61 -21.51
N SER A 57 27.55 29.89 -21.61
CA SER A 57 26.83 30.59 -20.54
C SER A 57 25.54 29.87 -20.14
N ILE A 58 24.74 29.44 -21.12
CA ILE A 58 23.51 28.66 -20.88
C ILE A 58 23.82 27.32 -20.18
N LEU A 59 24.80 26.57 -20.69
CA LEU A 59 25.19 25.29 -20.11
C LEU A 59 25.66 25.45 -18.66
N SER A 60 26.39 26.52 -18.35
CA SER A 60 26.86 26.83 -17.00
C SER A 60 25.68 27.05 -16.03
N CYS A 61 24.64 27.76 -16.48
CA CYS A 61 23.42 27.97 -15.69
C CYS A 61 22.65 26.65 -15.47
N MET A 62 22.59 25.79 -16.49
CA MET A 62 21.94 24.48 -16.37
C MET A 62 22.69 23.56 -15.40
N VAL A 63 24.03 23.57 -15.41
CA VAL A 63 24.85 22.83 -14.44
C VAL A 63 24.65 23.38 -13.02
N ALA A 64 24.58 24.71 -12.85
CA ALA A 64 24.27 25.32 -11.56
C ALA A 64 22.88 24.92 -11.04
N SER A 65 21.88 24.80 -11.92
CA SER A 65 20.55 24.26 -11.59
C SER A 65 20.62 22.83 -11.08
N LEU A 66 21.34 21.96 -11.79
CA LEU A 66 21.51 20.56 -11.39
C LEU A 66 22.24 20.43 -10.05
N PHE A 67 23.21 21.31 -9.79
CA PHE A 67 23.90 21.37 -8.51
C PHE A 67 22.97 21.74 -7.35
N LEU A 68 22.09 22.74 -7.53
CA LEU A 68 21.08 23.09 -6.53
C LEU A 68 20.10 21.95 -6.24
N ILE A 69 19.67 21.22 -7.26
CA ILE A 69 18.84 20.02 -7.11
C ILE A 69 19.61 18.96 -6.31
N PHE A 70 20.89 18.75 -6.60
CA PHE A 70 21.72 17.79 -5.87
C PHE A 70 21.83 18.14 -4.38
N LEU A 71 22.04 19.41 -4.03
CA LEU A 71 22.09 19.87 -2.64
C LEU A 71 20.77 19.69 -1.89
N THR A 72 19.63 19.84 -2.58
CA THR A 72 18.29 19.75 -1.97
C THR A 72 17.70 18.34 -1.96
N LYS A 73 18.30 17.40 -2.70
CA LYS A 73 17.86 16.00 -2.86
C LYS A 73 17.51 15.31 -1.54
N THR A 74 18.38 15.39 -0.54
CA THR A 74 18.16 14.72 0.75
C THR A 74 16.93 15.26 1.47
N LYS A 75 16.74 16.58 1.42
CA LYS A 75 15.59 17.25 2.03
C LYS A 75 14.29 16.91 1.32
N ILE A 76 14.31 16.90 -0.03
CA ILE A 76 13.18 16.52 -0.88
C ILE A 76 12.75 15.08 -0.59
N ASN A 77 13.69 14.14 -0.52
CA ASN A 77 13.39 12.74 -0.23
C ASN A 77 12.75 12.57 1.14
N LYS A 78 13.30 13.20 2.19
CA LYS A 78 12.73 13.15 3.54
C LYS A 78 11.29 13.67 3.57
N LEU A 79 11.06 14.83 2.97
CA LEU A 79 9.75 15.47 2.95
C LEU A 79 8.73 14.67 2.12
N SER A 80 9.18 14.04 1.03
CA SER A 80 8.35 13.11 0.24
C SER A 80 7.87 11.92 1.09
N THR A 81 8.74 11.34 1.93
CA THR A 81 8.34 10.27 2.85
C THR A 81 7.37 10.77 3.93
N GLU A 82 7.61 11.96 4.50
CA GLU A 82 6.71 12.57 5.49
C GLU A 82 5.31 12.86 4.92
N ILE A 83 5.24 13.33 3.67
CA ILE A 83 3.98 13.56 2.94
C ILE A 83 3.20 12.25 2.79
N GLN A 84 3.85 11.16 2.37
CA GLN A 84 3.18 9.86 2.21
C GLN A 84 2.68 9.31 3.55
N SER A 85 3.51 9.38 4.60
CA SER A 85 3.11 8.93 5.95
C SER A 85 1.94 9.75 6.50
N SER A 86 2.00 11.07 6.40
CA SER A 86 0.92 11.96 6.85
C SER A 86 -0.37 11.78 6.04
N ARG A 87 -0.28 11.48 4.74
CA ARG A 87 -1.44 11.12 3.90
C ARG A 87 -2.14 9.87 4.41
N ILE A 88 -1.39 8.80 4.72
CA ILE A 88 -1.94 7.55 5.27
C ILE A 88 -2.58 7.80 6.65
N GLU A 89 -1.94 8.59 7.51
CA GLU A 89 -2.51 8.96 8.80
C GLU A 89 -3.80 9.77 8.68
N ALA A 90 -3.87 10.72 7.75
CA ALA A 90 -5.06 11.51 7.49
C ALA A 90 -6.21 10.63 6.99
N PHE A 91 -5.97 9.73 6.02
CA PHE A 91 -7.00 8.80 5.56
C PHE A 91 -7.49 7.86 6.67
N ARG A 92 -6.59 7.36 7.51
CA ARG A 92 -6.99 6.55 8.68
C ARG A 92 -7.86 7.34 9.64
N ALA A 93 -7.54 8.61 9.88
CA ALA A 93 -8.35 9.48 10.73
C ALA A 93 -9.73 9.76 10.13
N ILE A 94 -9.80 9.96 8.80
CA ILE A 94 -11.06 10.16 8.07
C ILE A 94 -11.94 8.91 8.14
N ASN A 95 -11.39 7.70 7.98
CA ASN A 95 -12.17 6.47 8.07
C ASN A 95 -12.86 6.31 9.44
N LYS A 96 -12.18 6.72 10.53
CA LYS A 96 -12.77 6.70 11.87
C LYS A 96 -13.96 7.64 12.04
N ILE A 97 -14.10 8.66 11.20
CA ILE A 97 -15.28 9.55 11.24
C ILE A 97 -16.53 8.72 10.94
N TRP A 98 -16.46 7.82 9.95
CA TRP A 98 -17.60 6.99 9.57
C TRP A 98 -18.01 6.03 10.68
N ASP A 99 -17.06 5.33 11.31
CA ASP A 99 -17.35 4.43 12.43
C ASP A 99 -18.06 5.18 13.57
N ASN A 100 -17.56 6.37 13.92
CA ASN A 100 -18.13 7.18 14.98
C ASN A 100 -19.43 7.89 14.59
N ALA A 101 -19.64 8.17 13.30
CA ALA A 101 -20.89 8.75 12.81
C ALA A 101 -22.04 7.74 12.84
N PHE A 102 -21.78 6.48 12.48
CA PHE A 102 -22.80 5.44 12.42
C PHE A 102 -23.03 4.73 13.76
N PHE A 103 -21.96 4.45 14.51
CA PHE A 103 -22.02 3.63 15.72
C PHE A 103 -21.63 4.38 17.01
N GLY A 104 -21.06 5.58 16.88
CA GLY A 104 -20.57 6.37 18.01
C GLY A 104 -21.59 7.35 18.58
N MET A 105 -21.27 7.90 19.75
CA MET A 105 -21.97 9.09 20.27
C MET A 105 -21.44 10.36 19.60
N ILE A 106 -22.26 11.43 19.60
CA ILE A 106 -21.90 12.75 19.06
C ILE A 106 -20.54 13.24 19.59
N LYS A 107 -20.24 13.03 20.88
CA LYS A 107 -18.94 13.37 21.48
C LYS A 107 -17.75 12.68 20.80
N HIS A 108 -17.90 11.41 20.44
CA HIS A 108 -16.84 10.65 19.76
C HIS A 108 -16.72 11.05 18.29
N PHE A 109 -17.83 11.39 17.64
CA PHE A 109 -17.83 11.99 16.32
C PHE A 109 -17.05 13.32 16.31
N ASP A 110 -17.35 14.25 17.22
CA ASP A 110 -16.67 15.54 17.30
C ASP A 110 -15.16 15.40 17.56
N ALA A 111 -14.78 14.48 18.45
CA ALA A 111 -13.38 14.17 18.72
C ALA A 111 -12.67 13.57 17.49
N SER A 112 -13.36 12.68 16.76
CA SER A 112 -12.82 12.08 15.53
C SER A 112 -12.65 13.12 14.40
N LEU A 113 -13.58 14.06 14.30
CA LEU A 113 -13.54 15.15 13.33
C LEU A 113 -12.40 16.13 13.63
N ALA A 114 -12.22 16.50 14.91
CA ALA A 114 -11.11 17.34 15.33
C ALA A 114 -9.74 16.67 15.03
N ASN A 115 -9.59 15.40 15.38
CA ASN A 115 -8.37 14.64 15.09
C ASN A 115 -8.11 14.50 13.58
N ALA A 116 -9.15 14.30 12.76
CA ALA A 116 -9.00 14.27 11.31
C ALA A 116 -8.52 15.60 10.75
N ARG A 117 -9.10 16.72 11.20
CA ARG A 117 -8.67 18.09 10.80
C ARG A 117 -7.22 18.37 11.19
N ASP A 118 -6.79 17.95 12.37
CA ASP A 118 -5.40 18.13 12.80
C ASP A 118 -4.42 17.35 11.90
N LYS A 119 -4.76 16.10 11.56
CA LYS A 119 -3.93 15.26 10.68
C LYS A 119 -3.92 15.76 9.24
N GLU A 120 -5.06 16.21 8.73
CA GLU A 120 -5.18 16.87 7.42
C GLU A 120 -4.30 18.13 7.35
N LYS A 121 -4.34 18.97 8.40
CA LYS A 121 -3.51 20.18 8.46
C LYS A 121 -2.01 19.86 8.41
N VAL A 122 -1.56 18.84 9.14
CA VAL A 122 -0.16 18.38 9.10
C VAL A 122 0.24 17.93 7.69
N TYR A 123 -0.63 17.18 7.02
CA TYR A 123 -0.39 16.76 5.63
C TYR A 123 -0.25 17.96 4.68
N PHE A 124 -1.18 18.93 4.74
CA PHE A 124 -1.12 20.12 3.89
C PHE A 124 0.08 21.02 4.18
N ASP A 125 0.50 21.15 5.44
CA ASP A 125 1.70 21.93 5.80
C ASP A 125 2.97 21.30 5.23
N ASN A 126 3.10 19.98 5.30
CA ASN A 126 4.22 19.26 4.67
C ASN A 126 4.19 19.42 3.14
N GLN A 127 3.01 19.37 2.53
CA GLN A 127 2.82 19.60 1.09
C GLN A 127 3.22 21.02 0.68
N LEU A 128 2.84 22.04 1.46
CA LEU A 128 3.20 23.43 1.25
C LEU A 128 4.72 23.64 1.33
N LYS A 129 5.37 23.08 2.36
CA LYS A 129 6.84 23.11 2.50
C LYS A 129 7.54 22.50 1.29
N TYR A 130 7.01 21.38 0.78
CA TYR A 130 7.56 20.73 -0.40
C TYR A 130 7.43 21.61 -1.64
N LYS A 131 6.23 22.17 -1.86
CA LYS A 131 5.99 23.08 -3.00
C LYS A 131 6.85 24.33 -2.94
N CYS A 132 7.09 24.88 -1.75
CA CYS A 132 7.99 26.01 -1.60
C CYS A 132 9.43 25.67 -2.02
N ILE A 133 9.97 24.54 -1.55
CA ILE A 133 11.32 24.08 -1.92
C ILE A 133 11.42 23.81 -3.42
N GLU A 134 10.44 23.09 -3.97
CA GLU A 134 10.35 22.77 -5.40
C GLU A 134 10.37 24.05 -6.26
N GLN A 135 9.58 25.06 -5.89
CA GLN A 135 9.54 26.34 -6.61
C GLN A 135 10.84 27.14 -6.47
N VAL A 136 11.46 27.17 -5.30
CA VAL A 136 12.77 27.84 -5.11
C VAL A 136 13.84 27.18 -5.98
N VAL A 137 13.90 25.85 -6.00
CA VAL A 137 14.86 25.09 -6.81
C VAL A 137 14.59 25.25 -8.31
N ALA A 138 13.33 25.39 -8.73
CA ALA A 138 12.96 25.59 -10.13
C ALA A 138 13.16 27.03 -10.63
N CYS A 139 12.98 28.04 -9.78
CA CYS A 139 13.02 29.45 -10.19
C CYS A 139 14.39 30.12 -10.01
N LEU A 140 15.17 29.74 -8.99
CA LEU A 140 16.48 30.34 -8.71
C LEU A 140 17.48 30.25 -9.90
N PRO A 141 17.57 29.12 -10.64
CA PRO A 141 18.45 29.02 -11.80
C PRO A 141 18.02 29.92 -12.95
N VAL A 142 16.71 30.07 -13.17
CA VAL A 142 16.17 30.96 -14.22
C VAL A 142 16.50 32.41 -13.89
N LEU A 143 16.24 32.82 -12.64
CA LEU A 143 16.48 34.18 -12.18
C LEU A 143 17.97 34.58 -12.25
N THR A 144 18.87 33.63 -11.97
CA THR A 144 20.33 33.85 -12.09
C THR A 144 20.83 33.82 -13.54
N SER A 145 20.18 33.06 -14.42
CA SER A 145 20.59 32.92 -15.83
C SER A 145 20.24 34.12 -16.72
N ILE A 146 19.15 34.85 -16.42
CA ILE A 146 18.70 35.99 -17.23
C ILE A 146 19.74 37.12 -17.25
N PRO A 147 20.25 37.65 -16.11
CA PRO A 147 21.25 38.72 -16.11
C PRO A 147 22.55 38.30 -16.80
N LEU A 148 22.97 37.05 -16.62
CA LEU A 148 24.22 36.52 -17.16
C LEU A 148 24.17 36.44 -18.70
N ILE A 149 23.02 36.05 -19.25
CA ILE A 149 22.81 36.00 -20.70
C ILE A 149 22.64 37.39 -21.30
N ILE A 150 21.97 38.33 -20.60
CA ILE A 150 21.90 39.74 -21.03
C ILE A 150 23.32 40.33 -21.11
N TYR A 151 24.15 40.09 -20.10
CA TYR A 151 25.54 40.53 -20.09
C TYR A 151 26.37 39.91 -21.23
N ALA A 152 26.28 38.60 -21.43
CA ALA A 152 26.97 37.90 -22.51
C ALA A 152 26.52 38.37 -23.90
N SER A 153 25.21 38.62 -24.07
CA SER A 153 24.63 39.14 -25.30
C SER A 153 25.11 40.56 -25.57
N HIS A 154 25.11 41.43 -24.55
CA HIS A 154 25.60 42.81 -24.67
C HIS A 154 27.09 42.84 -25.08
N HIS A 155 27.94 42.04 -24.43
CA HIS A 155 29.35 41.93 -24.78
C HIS A 155 29.57 41.46 -26.23
N THR A 156 28.76 40.50 -26.67
CA THR A 156 28.86 39.96 -28.05
C THR A 156 28.45 41.01 -29.10
N VAL A 157 27.40 41.80 -28.82
CA VAL A 157 26.95 42.89 -29.71
C VAL A 157 27.97 44.02 -29.79
N MET A 158 28.64 44.38 -28.68
CA MET A 158 29.67 45.41 -28.71
C MET A 158 30.87 45.01 -29.59
N MET A 159 31.21 43.72 -29.63
CA MET A 159 32.29 43.21 -30.48
C MET A 159 31.88 43.04 -31.95
N HIS A 160 30.62 42.69 -32.22
CA HIS A 160 30.13 42.39 -33.58
C HIS A 160 28.71 42.98 -33.81
N PRO A 161 28.61 44.25 -34.25
CA PRO A 161 27.33 44.96 -34.34
C PRO A 161 26.32 44.34 -35.32
N TYR A 162 26.80 43.64 -36.35
CA TYR A 162 25.96 43.01 -37.37
C TYR A 162 25.13 41.81 -36.85
N ILE A 163 25.44 41.29 -35.65
CA ILE A 163 24.76 40.14 -35.03
C ILE A 163 23.42 40.55 -34.40
N MET A 164 23.12 41.85 -34.30
CA MET A 164 21.89 42.35 -33.67
C MET A 164 20.61 41.74 -34.28
N GLY A 165 20.56 41.57 -35.60
CA GLY A 165 19.42 40.94 -36.29
C GLY A 165 19.23 39.46 -35.93
N SER A 166 20.31 38.69 -35.87
CA SER A 166 20.26 37.29 -35.42
C SER A 166 19.87 37.17 -33.95
N LEU A 167 20.23 38.14 -33.11
CA LEU A 167 19.90 38.13 -31.68
C LEU A 167 18.40 38.34 -31.45
N VAL A 168 17.78 39.25 -32.21
CA VAL A 168 16.32 39.46 -32.20
C VAL A 168 15.56 38.23 -32.70
N ALA A 169 16.06 37.59 -33.77
CA ALA A 169 15.45 36.37 -34.31
C ALA A 169 15.49 35.18 -33.33
N VAL A 170 16.44 35.18 -32.39
CA VAL A 170 16.64 34.08 -31.44
C VAL A 170 15.97 34.32 -30.09
N LEU A 171 15.50 35.54 -29.79
CA LEU A 171 14.76 35.86 -28.56
C LEU A 171 13.64 34.84 -28.23
N PRO A 172 12.78 34.42 -29.17
CA PRO A 172 11.75 33.42 -28.88
C PRO A 172 12.33 32.08 -28.42
N ARG A 173 13.44 31.63 -29.04
CA ARG A 173 14.12 30.38 -28.66
C ARG A 173 14.84 30.48 -27.33
N SER A 174 15.41 31.64 -27.01
CA SER A 174 15.99 31.91 -25.69
C SER A 174 14.91 31.84 -24.59
N LEU A 175 13.71 32.36 -24.87
CA LEU A 175 12.57 32.31 -23.95
C LEU A 175 12.04 30.87 -23.78
N GLN A 176 11.94 30.11 -24.87
CA GLN A 176 11.61 28.68 -24.85
C GLN A 176 12.64 27.87 -24.04
N LEU A 177 13.93 28.22 -24.12
CA LEU A 177 14.98 27.56 -23.32
C LEU A 177 14.78 27.82 -21.81
N TYR A 178 14.46 29.04 -21.39
CA TYR A 178 14.17 29.31 -19.97
C TYR A 178 12.97 28.51 -19.46
N GLN A 179 11.91 28.43 -20.26
CA GLN A 179 10.75 27.59 -19.95
C GLN A 179 11.17 26.12 -19.83
N SER A 180 12.02 25.64 -20.73
CA SER A 180 12.50 24.26 -20.73
C SER A 180 13.43 23.96 -19.55
N ILE A 181 14.28 24.90 -19.12
CA ILE A 181 15.14 24.77 -17.92
C ILE A 181 14.29 24.75 -16.65
N HIS A 182 13.32 25.66 -16.54
CA HIS A 182 12.39 25.69 -15.42
C HIS A 182 11.63 24.35 -15.32
N ALA A 183 11.05 23.92 -16.44
CA ALA A 183 10.37 22.64 -16.53
C ALA A 183 11.32 21.48 -16.18
N ALA A 184 12.56 21.47 -16.69
CA ALA A 184 13.52 20.41 -16.40
C ALA A 184 13.86 20.32 -14.90
N SER A 185 14.01 21.45 -14.22
CA SER A 185 14.25 21.50 -12.77
C SER A 185 13.04 20.98 -11.97
N MET A 186 11.84 21.43 -12.35
CA MET A 186 10.57 20.96 -11.78
C MET A 186 10.40 19.45 -11.95
N HIS A 187 10.60 18.97 -13.18
CA HIS A 187 10.44 17.56 -13.49
C HIS A 187 11.57 16.70 -12.88
N THR A 188 12.77 17.23 -12.69
CA THR A 188 13.79 16.46 -11.97
C THR A 188 13.42 16.28 -10.50
N THR A 189 12.82 17.31 -9.89
CA THR A 189 12.35 17.27 -8.50
C THR A 189 11.18 16.29 -8.33
N GLN A 190 10.19 16.35 -9.23
CA GLN A 190 9.05 15.43 -9.24
C GLN A 190 9.47 13.98 -9.52
N LEU A 191 10.48 13.76 -10.36
CA LEU A 191 11.05 12.43 -10.61
C LEU A 191 11.55 11.80 -9.29
N MET A 192 12.16 12.58 -8.40
CA MET A 192 12.63 12.08 -7.10
C MET A 192 11.46 11.62 -6.23
N VAL A 193 10.35 12.37 -6.23
CA VAL A 193 9.13 12.01 -5.49
C VAL A 193 8.51 10.75 -6.04
N ILE A 194 8.35 10.64 -7.35
CA ILE A 194 7.78 9.46 -8.00
C ILE A 194 8.67 8.25 -7.76
N ARG A 195 9.99 8.40 -7.87
CA ARG A 195 10.93 7.32 -7.57
C ARG A 195 10.86 6.89 -6.09
N SER A 196 10.63 7.82 -5.17
CA SER A 196 10.38 7.52 -3.75
C SER A 196 9.07 6.73 -3.56
N LYS A 197 7.97 7.16 -4.21
CA LYS A 197 6.69 6.43 -4.24
C LYS A 197 6.87 4.99 -4.75
N VAL A 198 7.53 4.81 -5.90
CA VAL A 198 7.80 3.49 -6.49
C VAL A 198 8.70 2.63 -5.58
N LYS A 199 9.72 3.22 -4.95
CA LYS A 199 10.57 2.49 -3.99
C LYS A 199 9.77 2.03 -2.77
N ASN A 200 8.88 2.88 -2.27
CA ASN A 200 7.97 2.53 -1.17
C ASN A 200 6.95 1.48 -1.62
N LEU A 201 6.57 1.47 -2.90
CA LEU A 201 5.82 0.39 -3.54
C LEU A 201 6.53 -0.95 -3.38
N GLU A 202 7.78 -1.00 -3.81
CA GLU A 202 8.61 -2.20 -3.75
C GLU A 202 8.84 -2.67 -2.31
N HIS A 203 9.03 -1.75 -1.35
CA HIS A 203 9.39 -2.10 0.02
C HIS A 203 8.18 -2.30 0.95
N PHE A 204 6.95 -2.02 0.51
CA PHE A 204 5.78 -2.08 1.40
C PHE A 204 5.58 -3.46 2.04
N TYR A 205 5.86 -4.55 1.30
CA TYR A 205 5.72 -5.92 1.83
C TYR A 205 6.61 -6.16 3.06
N THR A 206 7.76 -5.48 3.16
CA THR A 206 8.67 -5.59 4.30
C THR A 206 8.14 -4.92 5.56
N THR A 207 7.20 -3.97 5.42
CA THR A 207 6.56 -3.24 6.54
C THR A 207 5.36 -3.96 7.14
N LEU A 208 5.02 -5.14 6.63
CA LEU A 208 3.95 -5.98 7.17
C LEU A 208 4.46 -6.76 8.37
N GLU A 209 3.71 -6.74 9.46
CA GLU A 209 4.05 -7.49 10.67
C GLU A 209 4.07 -8.99 10.34
N ARG A 210 5.21 -9.65 10.60
CA ARG A 210 5.29 -11.11 10.63
C ARG A 210 4.70 -11.57 11.96
N ALA A 211 3.52 -12.16 11.90
CA ALA A 211 2.93 -12.80 13.06
C ALA A 211 3.61 -14.16 13.28
N ASP A 212 4.34 -14.29 14.39
CA ASP A 212 4.96 -15.54 14.83
C ASP A 212 3.97 -16.35 15.67
N PHE A 213 3.13 -17.14 15.01
CA PHE A 213 2.08 -17.93 15.65
C PHE A 213 2.58 -19.23 16.32
N PHE A 214 3.90 -19.47 16.41
CA PHE A 214 4.47 -20.69 17.03
C PHE A 214 4.67 -20.59 18.53
N ASN A 215 4.99 -19.41 19.06
CA ASN A 215 5.32 -19.23 20.49
C ASN A 215 4.12 -18.87 21.39
N ASP A 216 2.93 -18.65 20.81
CA ASP A 216 1.73 -18.20 21.53
C ASP A 216 0.72 -19.32 21.83
N ALA A 217 1.05 -20.59 21.57
CA ALA A 217 0.19 -21.70 21.93
C ALA A 217 0.28 -21.95 23.44
N ASP A 218 -0.71 -21.43 24.16
CA ASP A 218 -0.85 -21.60 25.60
C ASP A 218 -1.19 -23.06 25.96
N ASP A 219 -0.56 -23.62 27.00
CA ASP A 219 -0.81 -24.98 27.51
C ASP A 219 -2.29 -25.22 27.89
N ARG A 220 -3.09 -24.15 28.01
CA ARG A 220 -4.54 -24.20 28.26
C ARG A 220 -5.38 -24.54 27.02
N MET A 221 -4.78 -24.61 25.82
CA MET A 221 -5.45 -25.05 24.60
C MET A 221 -5.58 -26.57 24.59
N LYS A 222 -6.81 -27.08 24.44
CA LYS A 222 -7.11 -28.51 24.36
C LYS A 222 -7.66 -28.86 22.99
N ILE A 223 -7.21 -29.96 22.43
CA ILE A 223 -7.67 -30.44 21.13
C ILE A 223 -8.29 -31.81 21.33
N TYR A 224 -9.56 -31.94 21.02
CA TYR A 224 -10.29 -33.20 21.13
C TYR A 224 -10.37 -33.87 19.75
N CYS A 225 -9.96 -35.13 19.67
CA CYS A 225 -10.08 -35.94 18.45
C CYS A 225 -11.32 -36.82 18.53
N HIS A 226 -12.27 -36.63 17.60
CA HIS A 226 -13.54 -37.38 17.62
C HIS A 226 -13.37 -38.84 17.19
N SER A 227 -12.36 -39.18 16.40
CA SER A 227 -12.14 -40.57 15.97
C SER A 227 -11.50 -41.45 17.06
N SER A 228 -10.60 -40.89 17.87
CA SER A 228 -9.96 -41.61 18.99
C SER A 228 -10.66 -41.38 20.33
N GLY A 229 -11.49 -40.34 20.44
CA GLY A 229 -12.17 -39.96 21.69
C GLY A 229 -11.24 -39.37 22.75
N LEU A 230 -10.01 -39.00 22.38
CA LEU A 230 -8.95 -38.55 23.30
C LEU A 230 -8.58 -37.08 23.06
N ASP A 231 -8.15 -36.42 24.14
CA ASP A 231 -7.50 -35.12 24.08
C ASP A 231 -6.06 -35.32 23.58
N ILE A 232 -5.69 -34.63 22.49
CA ILE A 232 -4.35 -34.65 21.89
C ILE A 232 -3.66 -33.29 22.05
N SER A 233 -2.34 -33.30 22.06
CA SER A 233 -1.55 -32.08 22.12
C SER A 233 -1.51 -31.35 20.76
N PRO A 234 -1.27 -30.02 20.72
CA PRO A 234 -1.09 -29.27 19.47
C PRO A 234 0.05 -29.80 18.61
N THR A 235 1.09 -30.35 19.24
CA THR A 235 2.23 -31.00 18.58
C THR A 235 1.85 -32.34 17.96
N GLU A 236 1.04 -33.15 18.65
CA GLU A 236 0.52 -34.41 18.10
C GLU A 236 -0.42 -34.15 16.92
N LEU A 237 -1.30 -33.15 17.01
CA LEU A 237 -2.15 -32.78 15.88
C LEU A 237 -1.30 -32.41 14.65
N CYS A 238 -0.27 -31.58 14.82
CA CYS A 238 0.65 -31.25 13.73
C CYS A 238 1.29 -32.53 13.14
N ALA A 239 1.77 -33.44 13.98
CA ALA A 239 2.38 -34.69 13.52
C ALA A 239 1.42 -35.55 12.69
N VAL A 240 0.14 -35.62 13.08
CA VAL A 240 -0.91 -36.31 12.31
C VAL A 240 -1.19 -35.60 10.98
N LEU A 241 -1.37 -34.28 11.01
CA LEU A 241 -1.74 -33.49 9.82
C LEU A 241 -0.64 -33.44 8.75
N PHE A 242 0.64 -33.46 9.16
CA PHE A 242 1.80 -33.44 8.26
C PHE A 242 2.32 -34.83 7.90
N SER A 243 1.64 -35.90 8.33
CA SER A 243 1.95 -37.25 7.86
C SER A 243 1.44 -37.46 6.44
N ASP A 244 2.17 -38.24 5.63
CA ASP A 244 1.82 -38.49 4.20
C ASP A 244 0.42 -39.12 4.03
N SER A 245 -0.10 -39.78 5.07
CA SER A 245 -1.42 -40.43 5.11
C SER A 245 -2.30 -39.88 6.23
N ALA A 246 -2.47 -38.55 6.31
CA ALA A 246 -3.44 -37.96 7.23
C ALA A 246 -4.87 -38.43 6.84
N ASP A 247 -5.47 -39.27 7.69
CA ASP A 247 -6.81 -39.82 7.51
C ASP A 247 -7.90 -38.75 7.77
N PRO A 248 -9.06 -38.84 7.09
CA PRO A 248 -10.21 -38.01 7.40
C PRO A 248 -10.62 -38.08 8.87
N GLY A 249 -11.02 -36.95 9.44
CA GLY A 249 -11.36 -36.89 10.86
C GLY A 249 -11.79 -35.51 11.30
N ARG A 250 -12.37 -35.44 12.50
CA ARG A 250 -12.85 -34.20 13.14
C ARG A 250 -12.04 -33.92 14.40
N TYR A 251 -11.52 -32.70 14.50
CA TYR A 251 -10.76 -32.19 15.63
C TYR A 251 -11.40 -30.91 16.15
N THR A 252 -11.67 -30.85 17.44
CA THR A 252 -12.28 -29.67 18.08
C THR A 252 -11.27 -29.04 19.03
N ILE A 253 -10.91 -27.78 18.76
CA ILE A 253 -10.01 -26.97 19.58
C ILE A 253 -10.85 -26.15 20.56
N THR A 254 -10.53 -26.28 21.84
CA THR A 254 -11.20 -25.57 22.94
C THR A 254 -10.19 -24.90 23.86
N GLY A 255 -10.63 -23.85 24.54
CA GLY A 255 -9.78 -23.10 25.46
C GLY A 255 -10.40 -21.75 25.84
N PRO A 256 -9.94 -21.09 26.92
CA PRO A 256 -10.33 -19.72 27.25
C PRO A 256 -10.08 -18.73 26.11
N ASN A 257 -10.75 -17.57 26.13
CA ASN A 257 -10.44 -16.49 25.19
C ASN A 257 -9.01 -15.99 25.41
N GLY A 258 -8.30 -15.64 24.34
CA GLY A 258 -6.90 -15.19 24.39
C GLY A 258 -5.84 -16.29 24.42
N THR A 259 -6.21 -17.58 24.37
CA THR A 259 -5.26 -18.72 24.34
C THR A 259 -4.66 -19.03 22.96
N GLY A 260 -4.92 -18.19 21.95
CA GLY A 260 -4.34 -18.34 20.62
C GLY A 260 -5.02 -19.34 19.67
N LYS A 261 -6.24 -19.83 19.97
CA LYS A 261 -6.98 -20.80 19.12
C LYS A 261 -7.08 -20.39 17.64
N SER A 262 -7.57 -19.18 17.36
CA SER A 262 -7.70 -18.62 16.01
C SER A 262 -6.33 -18.38 15.35
N SER A 263 -5.34 -17.97 16.14
CA SER A 263 -3.95 -17.82 15.70
C SER A 263 -3.35 -19.17 15.25
N PHE A 264 -3.64 -20.24 15.99
CA PHE A 264 -3.23 -21.60 15.67
C PHE A 264 -3.90 -22.11 14.38
N LEU A 265 -5.20 -21.85 14.16
CA LEU A 265 -5.85 -22.16 12.88
C LEU A 265 -5.23 -21.40 11.70
N LYS A 266 -4.99 -20.08 11.86
CA LYS A 266 -4.36 -19.23 10.82
C LYS A 266 -2.97 -19.73 10.43
N LYS A 267 -2.26 -20.32 11.39
CA LYS A 267 -0.96 -20.95 11.19
C LYS A 267 -1.05 -22.30 10.47
N LEU A 268 -1.95 -23.20 10.88
CA LEU A 268 -2.19 -24.44 10.15
C LEU A 268 -2.51 -24.16 8.68
N LYS A 269 -3.36 -23.16 8.41
CA LYS A 269 -3.69 -22.70 7.05
C LYS A 269 -2.47 -22.29 6.22
N SER A 270 -1.41 -21.78 6.85
CA SER A 270 -0.18 -21.33 6.18
C SER A 270 0.77 -22.47 5.80
N GLN A 271 0.64 -23.62 6.47
CA GLN A 271 1.48 -24.79 6.25
C GLN A 271 0.78 -25.88 5.43
N LEU A 272 -0.55 -25.90 5.44
CA LEU A 272 -1.36 -26.87 4.70
C LEU A 272 -1.71 -26.36 3.29
N THR A 273 -1.38 -27.17 2.27
CA THR A 273 -1.86 -26.99 0.89
C THR A 273 -3.30 -27.51 0.77
N ASN A 274 -4.14 -26.89 -0.07
CA ASN A 274 -5.57 -27.25 -0.24
C ASN A 274 -6.40 -27.21 1.06
N ALA A 275 -6.03 -26.29 1.96
CA ALA A 275 -6.78 -25.98 3.16
C ALA A 275 -7.61 -24.72 2.99
N ILE A 276 -8.83 -24.71 3.54
CA ILE A 276 -9.71 -23.54 3.59
C ILE A 276 -9.88 -23.11 5.04
N LEU A 277 -9.76 -21.80 5.31
CA LEU A 277 -10.03 -21.20 6.62
C LEU A 277 -11.30 -20.36 6.54
N VAL A 278 -12.37 -20.85 7.15
CA VAL A 278 -13.63 -20.15 7.28
C VAL A 278 -13.66 -19.47 8.64
N SER A 279 -13.84 -18.16 8.65
CA SER A 279 -14.05 -17.38 9.87
C SER A 279 -15.06 -16.27 9.59
N HIS A 280 -15.60 -15.68 10.65
CA HIS A 280 -16.46 -14.49 10.55
C HIS A 280 -15.78 -13.30 9.82
N GLU A 281 -14.45 -13.26 9.78
CA GLU A 281 -13.67 -12.16 9.17
C GLU A 281 -13.44 -12.33 7.66
N ASN A 282 -13.70 -13.52 7.11
CA ASN A 282 -13.30 -13.89 5.76
C ASN A 282 -14.47 -14.44 4.95
N GLN A 283 -14.61 -13.94 3.72
CA GLN A 283 -15.58 -14.41 2.75
C GLN A 283 -14.81 -15.15 1.66
N ILE A 284 -15.23 -16.39 1.36
CA ILE A 284 -14.56 -17.25 0.39
C ILE A 284 -15.54 -17.51 -0.76
N GLY A 285 -15.08 -17.23 -1.99
CA GLY A 285 -15.90 -17.31 -3.20
C GLY A 285 -16.62 -16.00 -3.56
N VAL A 286 -17.44 -16.03 -4.61
CA VAL A 286 -18.24 -14.88 -5.07
C VAL A 286 -19.45 -14.72 -4.16
N ASN A 287 -19.72 -13.50 -3.72
CA ASN A 287 -20.66 -13.19 -2.65
C ASN A 287 -21.89 -12.44 -3.16
N ASP A 288 -22.84 -13.19 -3.73
CA ASP A 288 -24.16 -12.66 -4.12
C ASP A 288 -25.27 -13.08 -3.12
N ASP A 289 -24.91 -13.78 -2.05
CA ASP A 289 -25.89 -14.31 -1.10
C ASP A 289 -26.42 -13.25 -0.13
N VAL A 290 -27.73 -12.98 -0.21
CA VAL A 290 -28.48 -12.20 0.77
C VAL A 290 -28.83 -13.07 1.98
N GLY A 291 -28.65 -12.52 3.19
CA GLY A 291 -28.93 -13.21 4.46
C GLY A 291 -28.18 -12.59 5.65
N SER A 292 -28.51 -13.06 6.86
CA SER A 292 -27.77 -12.72 8.09
C SER A 292 -26.33 -13.26 8.05
N SER A 293 -25.45 -12.78 8.93
CA SER A 293 -24.05 -13.25 8.99
C SER A 293 -23.95 -14.77 9.15
N GLY A 294 -24.83 -15.38 9.96
CA GLY A 294 -24.89 -16.84 10.13
C GLY A 294 -25.36 -17.56 8.86
N GLU A 295 -26.42 -17.08 8.21
CA GLU A 295 -26.93 -17.67 6.95
C GLU A 295 -25.90 -17.60 5.82
N LYS A 296 -25.15 -16.49 5.73
CA LYS A 296 -24.07 -16.32 4.75
C LYS A 296 -22.94 -17.32 4.98
N ILE A 297 -22.56 -17.54 6.23
CA ILE A 297 -21.56 -18.57 6.58
C ILE A 297 -22.08 -19.94 6.19
N MET A 298 -23.34 -20.28 6.49
CA MET A 298 -23.92 -21.58 6.13
C MET A 298 -23.96 -21.81 4.61
N LYS A 299 -24.37 -20.81 3.82
CA LYS A 299 -24.38 -20.90 2.36
C LYS A 299 -22.97 -21.02 1.78
N SER A 300 -22.00 -20.27 2.33
CA SER A 300 -20.60 -20.37 1.94
C SER A 300 -20.04 -21.76 2.27
N LEU A 301 -20.29 -22.27 3.49
CA LEU A 301 -19.91 -23.63 3.90
C LEU A 301 -20.51 -24.68 2.97
N GLY A 302 -21.82 -24.61 2.66
CA GLY A 302 -22.47 -25.54 1.74
C GLY A 302 -21.82 -25.58 0.34
N ARG A 303 -21.42 -24.41 -0.20
CA ARG A 303 -20.70 -24.32 -1.48
C ARG A 303 -19.30 -24.92 -1.38
N LEU A 304 -18.56 -24.59 -0.33
CA LEU A 304 -17.21 -25.09 -0.08
C LEU A 304 -17.19 -26.60 0.16
N PHE A 305 -18.25 -27.15 0.74
CA PHE A 305 -18.42 -28.59 0.97
C PHE A 305 -18.76 -29.38 -0.30
N ALA A 306 -19.12 -28.72 -1.40
CA ALA A 306 -19.31 -29.38 -2.69
C ALA A 306 -18.00 -29.53 -3.48
N ASP A 307 -16.92 -28.89 -3.03
CA ASP A 307 -15.60 -28.98 -3.67
C ASP A 307 -14.82 -30.19 -3.13
N ASP A 308 -14.47 -31.11 -4.02
CA ASP A 308 -13.67 -32.31 -3.71
C ASP A 308 -12.16 -32.05 -3.70
N ALA A 309 -11.71 -30.88 -4.17
CA ALA A 309 -10.29 -30.51 -4.12
C ALA A 309 -9.83 -30.12 -2.70
N VAL A 310 -10.76 -29.86 -1.78
CA VAL A 310 -10.46 -29.37 -0.43
C VAL A 310 -10.27 -30.52 0.53
N ARG A 311 -9.03 -30.70 1.00
CA ARG A 311 -8.66 -31.77 1.96
C ARG A 311 -8.79 -31.34 3.42
N PHE A 312 -8.57 -30.06 3.72
CA PHE A 312 -8.57 -29.53 5.07
C PHE A 312 -9.56 -28.37 5.24
N PHE A 313 -10.48 -28.51 6.19
CA PHE A 313 -11.42 -27.47 6.57
C PHE A 313 -11.06 -26.93 7.96
N LEU A 314 -10.74 -25.65 8.04
CA LEU A 314 -10.39 -24.95 9.27
C LEU A 314 -11.54 -24.00 9.59
N LEU A 315 -12.29 -24.25 10.66
CA LEU A 315 -13.51 -23.53 11.01
C LEU A 315 -13.30 -22.75 12.31
N ASP A 316 -13.27 -21.42 12.23
CA ASP A 316 -13.03 -20.54 13.37
C ASP A 316 -14.34 -19.90 13.84
N GLU A 317 -14.75 -20.21 15.07
CA GLU A 317 -15.94 -19.67 15.74
C GLU A 317 -17.22 -19.76 14.91
N TRP A 318 -17.41 -20.80 14.09
CA TRP A 318 -18.56 -20.90 13.17
C TRP A 318 -19.93 -20.94 13.90
N ASP A 319 -19.94 -21.30 15.18
CA ASP A 319 -21.12 -21.40 16.03
C ASP A 319 -21.48 -20.09 16.76
N ALA A 320 -20.68 -19.02 16.65
CA ALA A 320 -20.85 -17.82 17.48
C ALA A 320 -22.11 -16.97 17.19
N ASN A 321 -22.65 -17.03 15.97
CA ASN A 321 -23.83 -16.25 15.54
C ASN A 321 -24.98 -17.12 15.00
N THR A 322 -24.99 -18.41 15.32
CA THR A 322 -25.92 -19.39 14.77
C THR A 322 -26.87 -19.86 15.87
N ASP A 323 -28.17 -19.96 15.57
CA ASP A 323 -29.15 -20.49 16.54
C ASP A 323 -28.95 -22.00 16.78
N SER A 324 -29.61 -22.55 17.81
CA SER A 324 -29.43 -23.96 18.20
C SER A 324 -29.89 -24.96 17.13
N GLU A 325 -30.86 -24.61 16.30
CA GLU A 325 -31.36 -25.46 15.23
C GLU A 325 -30.38 -25.53 14.05
N ASN A 326 -29.90 -24.36 13.62
CA ASN A 326 -28.91 -24.23 12.56
C ASN A 326 -27.53 -24.74 12.99
N THR A 327 -27.19 -24.64 14.28
CA THR A 327 -25.98 -25.25 14.84
C THR A 327 -26.03 -26.77 14.70
N LYS A 328 -27.16 -27.41 15.03
CA LYS A 328 -27.32 -28.87 14.86
C LYS A 328 -27.21 -29.29 13.40
N LYS A 329 -27.92 -28.61 12.50
CA LYS A 329 -27.84 -28.88 11.05
C LYS A 329 -26.41 -28.77 10.53
N THR A 330 -25.67 -27.77 10.98
CA THR A 330 -24.28 -27.56 10.58
C THR A 330 -23.36 -28.62 11.17
N ASP A 331 -23.59 -29.03 12.42
CA ASP A 331 -22.83 -30.10 13.08
C ASP A 331 -22.99 -31.44 12.34
N ASP A 332 -24.21 -31.78 11.91
CA ASP A 332 -24.50 -32.96 11.09
C ASP A 332 -23.75 -32.94 9.75
N ILE A 333 -23.74 -31.78 9.09
CA ILE A 333 -23.04 -31.58 7.81
C ILE A 333 -21.52 -31.71 8.02
N ILE A 334 -20.97 -31.11 9.08
CA ILE A 334 -19.55 -31.23 9.44
C ILE A 334 -19.19 -32.68 9.76
N GLY A 335 -20.06 -33.40 10.46
CA GLY A 335 -19.92 -34.83 10.71
C GLY A 335 -19.83 -35.64 9.41
N GLY A 336 -20.71 -35.36 8.45
CA GLY A 336 -20.66 -35.95 7.11
C GLY A 336 -19.34 -35.66 6.37
N LEU A 337 -18.89 -34.41 6.44
CA LEU A 337 -17.64 -33.94 5.83
C LEU A 337 -16.40 -34.62 6.42
N SER A 338 -16.39 -34.84 7.73
CA SER A 338 -15.25 -35.47 8.43
C SER A 338 -14.95 -36.90 7.98
N LYS A 339 -15.88 -37.55 7.26
CA LYS A 339 -15.67 -38.87 6.66
C LYS A 339 -14.79 -38.84 5.41
N ARG A 340 -14.71 -37.70 4.72
CA ARG A 340 -13.95 -37.52 3.47
C ARG A 340 -12.79 -36.54 3.59
N ALA A 341 -12.85 -35.60 4.52
CA ALA A 341 -11.86 -34.55 4.71
C ALA A 341 -11.49 -34.40 6.19
N ILE A 342 -10.40 -33.68 6.46
CA ILE A 342 -9.99 -33.34 7.81
C ILE A 342 -10.61 -32.01 8.21
N VAL A 343 -11.42 -32.02 9.27
CA VAL A 343 -12.10 -30.84 9.80
C VAL A 343 -11.50 -30.47 11.14
N ILE A 344 -11.02 -29.23 11.26
CA ILE A 344 -10.48 -28.66 12.50
C ILE A 344 -11.32 -27.44 12.83
N GLU A 345 -12.04 -27.52 13.93
CA GLU A 345 -12.95 -26.45 14.36
C GLU A 345 -12.55 -25.86 15.71
N VAL A 346 -12.78 -24.57 15.90
CA VAL A 346 -12.67 -23.89 17.19
C VAL A 346 -14.08 -23.64 17.72
N ARG A 347 -14.38 -24.17 18.91
CA ARG A 347 -15.69 -23.99 19.58
C ARG A 347 -15.53 -23.39 20.97
N HIS A 348 -16.55 -22.64 21.40
CA HIS A 348 -16.63 -22.19 22.79
C HIS A 348 -17.21 -23.29 23.68
N LYS A 349 -16.67 -23.43 24.89
CA LYS A 349 -16.97 -24.52 25.85
C LYS A 349 -18.48 -24.71 26.20
N LYS A 350 -19.34 -23.73 25.91
CA LYS A 350 -20.79 -23.80 26.11
C LYS A 350 -21.53 -24.67 25.08
N SER A 351 -20.94 -24.94 23.91
CA SER A 351 -21.61 -25.65 22.81
C SER A 351 -21.31 -27.17 22.76
N ILE A 352 -20.56 -27.70 23.72
CA ILE A 352 -20.26 -29.13 23.83
C ILE A 352 -21.21 -29.72 24.88
N GLU A 353 -22.44 -30.01 24.47
CA GLU A 353 -23.21 -31.06 25.16
C GLU A 353 -22.55 -32.39 24.79
N ARG A 354 -22.08 -33.11 25.82
CA ARG A 354 -21.49 -34.44 25.67
C ARG A 354 -22.55 -35.49 25.43
#